data_AF-A0A2N5SEB3-F1
#
_entry.id   AF-A0A2N5SEB3-F1
#
_cell.length_a   1.000
_cell.length_b   1.000
_cell.length_c   1.000
_cell.angle_alpha   90.00
_cell.angle_beta   90.00
_cell.angle_gamma   90.00
#
_symmetry.space_group_name_H-M   'P 1'
#
loop_
_entity.id
_entity.type
_entity.pdbx_description
1 polymer ?
#
loop_
_entity_poly.entity_id
_entity_poly.type
_entity_poly.pdbx_seq_one_letter_code
_entity_poly.pdbx_strand_id
1 'polypeptide(L)'
;MPRRGTYPEGAYVNSTDATVAFFTEPKQLACNEALTNQMPFLYQLLVAKLQADETPSADPDNGDKAPSATEEEVMHDIINLDSNPPAETPLNGNSSAPDVPVVIPPITGSNQPSENDVAWTICAMVSFGANRRHNAFQLSNSLIFLASGVTERVNTYLNYIGLSSSRKTAHLALKSLGKEAEGKLKSQFSVKTNPVLAPNICYDNLDFQQKVHMHSVGHSSIMFHGTWGYIHSIPPSIIPSLNPAKMTTKALNQALHAASKITIRPSMFSPTLESLLHFEATLKSQIMDILLNDVVTATNNDVPLPR
;
A
#
# COMPACT_ATOMS: atom_id res chain seq x y z
N MET A 1 -3.43 -14.10 28.75
CA MET A 1 -3.39 -12.62 28.85
C MET A 1 -2.11 -12.16 28.19
N PRO A 2 -2.17 -11.20 27.25
CA PRO A 2 -0.98 -10.82 26.51
C PRO A 2 0.15 -10.19 27.35
N ARG A 3 1.41 -10.34 26.90
CA ARG A 3 2.59 -9.87 27.64
C ARG A 3 2.56 -8.35 27.80
N ARG A 4 2.62 -7.89 29.04
CA ARG A 4 2.70 -6.47 29.40
C ARG A 4 4.11 -5.95 29.14
N GLY A 5 4.22 -4.67 28.79
CA GLY A 5 5.49 -4.00 28.58
C GLY A 5 5.50 -3.22 27.27
N THR A 6 6.57 -2.45 27.06
CA THR A 6 6.83 -1.70 25.83
C THR A 6 7.32 -2.64 24.73
N TYR A 7 6.87 -2.41 23.51
CA TYR A 7 7.42 -3.04 22.31
C TYR A 7 8.94 -2.77 22.21
N PRO A 8 9.78 -3.74 21.78
CA PRO A 8 9.42 -5.02 21.19
C PRO A 8 9.10 -6.17 22.16
N GLU A 9 9.43 -6.03 23.44
CA GLU A 9 9.27 -7.14 24.41
C GLU A 9 7.84 -7.29 24.94
N GLY A 10 7.02 -6.24 24.84
CA GLY A 10 5.60 -6.25 25.18
C GLY A 10 4.71 -5.67 24.08
N ALA A 11 3.40 -5.71 24.30
CA ALA A 11 2.41 -5.34 23.28
C ALA A 11 2.08 -3.83 23.21
N TYR A 12 2.73 -2.98 24.02
CA TYR A 12 2.50 -1.54 24.01
C TYR A 12 3.42 -0.80 23.04
N VAL A 13 2.82 -0.10 22.08
CA VAL A 13 3.53 0.78 21.16
C VAL A 13 3.26 2.23 21.55
N ASN A 14 4.33 2.96 21.87
CA ASN A 14 4.24 4.38 22.12
C ASN A 14 4.12 5.14 20.78
N SER A 15 2.99 5.81 20.58
CA SER A 15 2.76 6.61 19.37
C SER A 15 3.79 7.71 19.15
N THR A 16 4.42 8.25 20.19
CA THR A 16 5.44 9.31 20.00
C THR A 16 6.76 8.78 19.47
N ASP A 17 7.00 7.48 19.58
CA ASP A 17 8.28 6.83 19.27
C ASP A 17 8.08 5.72 18.20
N ALA A 18 6.94 5.74 17.51
CA ALA A 18 6.62 4.80 16.46
C ALA A 18 7.54 5.01 15.25
N THR A 19 8.11 3.93 14.73
CA THR A 19 9.01 3.94 13.58
C THR A 19 8.43 3.13 12.43
N VAL A 20 8.87 3.41 11.20
CA VAL A 20 8.43 2.68 10.00
C VAL A 20 8.68 1.18 10.14
N ALA A 21 9.76 0.78 10.82
CA ALA A 21 10.12 -0.61 11.06
C ALA A 21 9.02 -1.42 11.76
N PHE A 22 8.19 -0.79 12.60
CA PHE A 22 7.08 -1.45 13.29
C PHE A 22 5.97 -1.90 12.32
N PHE A 23 5.77 -1.19 11.21
CA PHE A 23 4.67 -1.43 10.28
C PHE A 23 5.02 -2.44 9.16
N THR A 24 6.17 -3.11 9.26
CA THR A 24 6.61 -4.10 8.29
C THR A 24 5.88 -5.44 8.47
N GLU A 25 5.64 -6.16 7.38
CA GLU A 25 4.95 -7.45 7.38
C GLU A 25 5.56 -8.48 8.35
N PRO A 26 6.90 -8.67 8.42
CA PRO A 26 7.49 -9.61 9.38
C PRO A 26 7.20 -9.24 10.84
N LYS A 27 7.07 -7.95 11.16
CA LYS A 27 6.73 -7.49 12.50
C LYS A 27 5.26 -7.67 12.82
N GLN A 28 4.38 -7.44 11.85
CA GLN A 28 2.95 -7.73 12.01
C GLN A 28 2.72 -9.22 12.27
N LEU A 29 3.36 -10.08 11.47
CA LEU A 29 3.26 -11.54 11.63
C LEU A 29 3.79 -12.01 12.98
N ALA A 30 4.94 -11.51 13.43
CA ALA A 30 5.47 -11.81 14.76
C ALA A 30 4.51 -11.36 15.90
N CYS A 31 3.84 -10.22 15.76
CA CYS A 31 2.82 -9.79 16.71
C CYS A 31 1.59 -10.72 16.72
N ASN A 32 1.15 -11.18 15.54
CA ASN A 32 0.03 -12.10 15.40
C ASN A 32 0.34 -13.49 15.98
N GLU A 33 1.54 -14.01 15.73
CA GLU A 33 2.01 -15.27 16.35
C GLU A 33 2.09 -15.14 17.88
N ALA A 34 2.64 -14.04 18.39
CA ALA A 34 2.70 -13.78 19.81
C ALA A 34 1.29 -13.74 20.44
N LEU A 35 0.33 -13.14 19.74
CA LEU A 35 -1.07 -13.06 20.16
C LEU A 35 -1.73 -14.44 20.20
N THR A 36 -1.49 -15.25 19.16
CA THR A 36 -1.94 -16.65 19.05
C THR A 36 -1.43 -17.48 20.23
N ASN A 37 -0.13 -17.40 20.50
CA ASN A 37 0.51 -18.12 21.61
C ASN A 37 -0.01 -17.68 22.99
N GLN A 38 -0.48 -16.44 23.11
CA GLN A 38 -0.95 -15.87 24.39
C GLN A 38 -2.46 -16.07 24.63
N MET A 39 -3.22 -16.42 23.58
CA MET A 39 -4.65 -16.70 23.63
C MET A 39 -5.02 -17.92 22.77
N PRO A 40 -4.38 -19.08 22.96
CA PRO A 40 -4.50 -20.22 22.04
C PRO A 40 -5.92 -20.78 21.99
N PHE A 41 -6.62 -20.84 23.13
CA PHE A 41 -8.01 -21.29 23.19
C PHE A 41 -8.95 -20.41 22.35
N LEU A 42 -8.87 -19.09 22.53
CA LEU A 42 -9.74 -18.15 21.80
C LEU A 42 -9.42 -18.18 20.30
N TYR A 43 -8.14 -18.17 19.95
CA TYR A 43 -7.71 -18.24 18.55
C TYR A 43 -8.21 -19.53 17.88
N GLN A 44 -7.96 -20.70 18.49
CA GLN A 44 -8.40 -21.99 17.95
C GLN A 44 -9.92 -22.08 17.85
N LEU A 45 -10.65 -21.57 18.84
CA LEU A 45 -12.11 -21.51 18.81
C LEU A 45 -12.61 -20.68 17.62
N LEU A 46 -12.01 -19.51 17.38
CA LEU A 46 -12.40 -18.64 16.27
C LEU A 46 -12.10 -19.27 14.92
N VAL A 47 -10.88 -19.79 14.73
CA VAL A 47 -10.49 -20.48 13.49
C VAL A 47 -11.42 -21.67 13.21
N ALA A 48 -11.64 -22.53 14.21
CA ALA A 48 -12.53 -23.70 14.05
C ALA A 48 -13.98 -23.29 13.74
N LYS A 49 -14.45 -22.15 14.24
CA LYS A 49 -15.80 -21.65 13.94
C LYS A 49 -15.91 -21.03 12.55
N LEU A 50 -14.86 -20.35 12.10
CA LEU A 50 -14.81 -19.75 10.75
C LEU A 50 -14.68 -20.83 9.66
N GLN A 51 -14.05 -21.97 9.97
CA GLN A 51 -13.89 -23.11 9.06
C GLN A 51 -15.09 -24.06 9.00
N ALA A 52 -16.06 -23.92 9.89
CA ALA A 52 -17.15 -24.91 10.04
C ALA A 52 -18.16 -24.94 8.87
N ASP A 53 -18.10 -23.99 7.94
CA ASP A 53 -18.99 -23.92 6.76
C ASP A 53 -18.46 -24.68 5.52
N GLU A 54 -17.28 -25.29 5.56
CA GLU A 54 -16.76 -26.09 4.44
C GLU A 54 -17.17 -27.57 4.46
N THR A 55 -17.90 -28.04 5.47
CA THR A 55 -18.48 -29.39 5.44
C THR A 55 -19.76 -29.39 4.60
N PRO A 56 -19.85 -30.18 3.50
CA PRO A 56 -21.15 -30.44 2.88
C PRO A 56 -22.04 -31.03 3.95
N SER A 57 -23.20 -30.43 4.16
CA SER A 57 -24.25 -31.03 4.97
C SER A 57 -24.47 -32.46 4.48
N ALA A 58 -24.02 -33.43 5.27
CA ALA A 58 -24.45 -34.81 5.10
C ALA A 58 -25.94 -34.81 5.45
N ASP A 59 -26.80 -34.75 4.42
CA ASP A 59 -28.22 -35.02 4.55
C ASP A 59 -28.38 -36.38 5.23
N PRO A 60 -29.02 -36.48 6.41
CA PRO A 60 -29.72 -37.70 6.75
C PRO A 60 -31.05 -37.63 6.00
N ASP A 61 -31.11 -38.38 4.91
CA ASP A 61 -32.34 -38.88 4.32
C ASP A 61 -33.30 -39.36 5.44
N ASN A 62 -34.38 -38.62 5.64
CA ASN A 62 -35.67 -39.20 5.97
C ASN A 62 -36.77 -38.22 5.60
N GLY A 63 -37.56 -38.64 4.62
CA GLY A 63 -38.58 -37.84 3.98
C GLY A 63 -39.76 -37.49 4.89
N ASP A 64 -40.32 -36.32 4.61
CA ASP A 64 -41.75 -36.22 4.35
C ASP A 64 -42.00 -35.11 3.32
N LYS A 65 -42.81 -35.44 2.31
CA LYS A 65 -43.05 -34.61 1.14
C LYS A 65 -44.35 -33.80 1.32
N ALA A 66 -44.23 -32.48 1.12
CA ALA A 66 -45.19 -31.59 0.44
C ALA A 66 -46.49 -31.18 1.19
N PRO A 67 -47.11 -30.00 0.88
CA PRO A 67 -47.02 -29.31 -0.41
C PRO A 67 -46.72 -27.79 -0.42
N SER A 68 -46.33 -27.41 -1.63
CA SER A 68 -46.03 -26.10 -2.19
C SER A 68 -47.17 -25.07 -2.08
N ALA A 69 -46.78 -23.82 -1.80
CA ALA A 69 -47.40 -22.62 -2.34
C ALA A 69 -46.32 -21.55 -2.58
N THR A 70 -46.00 -21.34 -3.86
CA THR A 70 -45.62 -20.05 -4.50
C THR A 70 -46.54 -18.92 -4.01
N GLU A 71 -46.19 -17.65 -3.81
CA GLU A 71 -45.13 -16.74 -4.24
C GLU A 71 -45.08 -15.61 -3.18
N GLU A 72 -43.90 -15.18 -2.72
CA GLU A 72 -43.71 -13.79 -2.27
C GLU A 72 -42.41 -13.28 -2.89
N GLU A 73 -42.55 -12.25 -3.72
CA GLU A 73 -41.51 -11.58 -4.47
C GLU A 73 -40.47 -10.95 -3.52
N VAL A 74 -39.24 -11.46 -3.53
CA VAL A 74 -38.11 -10.79 -2.89
C VAL A 74 -37.65 -9.67 -3.81
N MET A 75 -38.05 -8.45 -3.47
CA MET A 75 -37.50 -7.21 -4.01
C MET A 75 -36.01 -7.13 -3.67
N HIS A 76 -35.15 -7.58 -4.58
CA HIS A 76 -33.71 -7.32 -4.55
C HIS A 76 -33.45 -5.87 -4.96
N ASP A 77 -33.43 -4.95 -4.00
CA ASP A 77 -32.72 -3.68 -4.18
C ASP A 77 -31.21 -3.97 -4.15
N ILE A 78 -30.68 -4.33 -5.32
CA ILE A 78 -29.25 -4.34 -5.60
C ILE A 78 -28.80 -2.88 -5.59
N ILE A 79 -28.28 -2.41 -4.45
CA ILE A 79 -27.41 -1.23 -4.43
C ILE A 79 -26.11 -1.67 -5.10
N ASN A 80 -26.10 -1.50 -6.42
CA ASN A 80 -24.93 -1.74 -7.26
C ASN A 80 -23.94 -0.61 -6.97
N LEU A 81 -23.13 -0.77 -5.92
CA LEU A 81 -21.99 0.12 -5.65
C LEU A 81 -20.82 -0.33 -6.52
N ASP A 82 -21.01 -0.27 -7.84
CA ASP A 82 -19.91 -0.41 -8.79
C ASP A 82 -19.08 0.88 -8.73
N SER A 83 -18.09 0.86 -7.84
CA SER A 83 -17.04 1.85 -7.73
C SER A 83 -15.78 1.11 -7.33
N ASN A 84 -15.37 0.16 -8.17
CA ASN A 84 -13.98 -0.28 -8.16
C ASN A 84 -13.12 0.93 -8.56
N PRO A 85 -12.21 1.43 -7.71
CA PRO A 85 -11.18 2.32 -8.18
C PRO A 85 -10.30 1.52 -9.17
N PRO A 86 -9.77 2.15 -10.24
CA PRO A 86 -8.79 1.49 -11.09
C PRO A 86 -7.62 1.05 -10.21
N ALA A 87 -7.20 -0.20 -10.36
CA ALA A 87 -5.98 -0.69 -9.74
C ALA A 87 -4.82 0.26 -10.11
N GLU A 88 -4.27 0.96 -9.13
CA GLU A 88 -3.04 1.72 -9.32
C GLU A 88 -1.91 0.72 -9.55
N THR A 89 -1.56 0.47 -10.81
CA THR A 89 -0.29 -0.17 -11.18
C THR A 89 0.84 0.72 -10.66
N PRO A 90 1.71 0.26 -9.74
CA PRO A 90 2.88 1.02 -9.36
C PRO A 90 3.79 1.10 -10.60
N LEU A 91 4.05 2.32 -11.06
CA LEU A 91 5.03 2.57 -12.11
C LEU A 91 6.41 2.21 -11.56
N ASN A 92 6.85 0.97 -11.79
CA ASN A 92 8.13 0.45 -11.34
C ASN A 92 9.25 1.09 -12.19
N GLY A 93 9.70 2.27 -11.78
CA GLY A 93 10.94 2.85 -12.26
C GLY A 93 12.08 2.31 -11.41
N ASN A 94 12.99 1.56 -12.03
CA ASN A 94 14.17 0.95 -11.41
C ASN A 94 14.96 1.96 -10.55
N SER A 95 14.64 2.06 -9.27
CA SER A 95 15.43 2.76 -8.26
C SER A 95 15.87 1.78 -7.19
N SER A 96 17.17 1.52 -7.13
CA SER A 96 17.84 0.78 -6.07
C SER A 96 17.86 1.60 -4.77
N ALA A 97 16.69 1.81 -4.17
CA ALA A 97 16.50 2.24 -2.80
C ALA A 97 15.53 1.25 -2.15
N PRO A 98 15.70 0.90 -0.87
CA PRO A 98 14.73 0.03 -0.20
C PRO A 98 13.44 0.82 -0.05
N ASP A 99 12.51 0.63 -0.98
CA ASP A 99 11.09 0.87 -0.76
C ASP A 99 10.74 0.06 0.49
N VAL A 100 10.46 0.75 1.59
CA VAL A 100 9.74 0.15 2.68
C VAL A 100 8.29 0.52 2.41
N PRO A 101 7.54 -0.29 1.65
CA PRO A 101 6.12 -0.05 1.49
C PRO A 101 5.53 0.03 2.88
N VAL A 102 4.84 1.14 3.18
CA VAL A 102 3.86 1.13 4.26
C VAL A 102 2.86 0.09 3.84
N VAL A 103 2.89 -1.06 4.51
CA VAL A 103 2.05 -2.21 4.19
C VAL A 103 0.62 -1.82 4.50
N ILE A 104 -0.09 -1.36 3.46
CA ILE A 104 -1.50 -1.73 3.30
C ILE A 104 -1.44 -3.26 3.22
N PRO A 105 -2.09 -4.01 4.13
CA PRO A 105 -2.07 -5.47 4.04
C PRO A 105 -2.42 -5.84 2.60
N PRO A 106 -1.60 -6.68 1.95
CA PRO A 106 -1.89 -7.06 0.58
C PRO A 106 -3.30 -7.63 0.59
N ILE A 107 -4.18 -7.02 -0.19
CA ILE A 107 -5.38 -7.71 -0.67
C ILE A 107 -4.79 -8.78 -1.61
N THR A 108 -4.30 -9.87 -1.01
CA THR A 108 -3.84 -11.04 -1.73
C THR A 108 -5.00 -11.52 -2.58
N GLY A 109 -4.72 -11.99 -3.80
CA GLY A 109 -5.69 -12.26 -4.86
C GLY A 109 -6.77 -13.32 -4.57
N SER A 110 -7.00 -13.71 -3.32
CA SER A 110 -8.28 -14.22 -2.85
C SER A 110 -9.05 -13.07 -2.23
N ASN A 111 -10.17 -12.66 -2.85
CA ASN A 111 -11.03 -11.55 -2.40
C ASN A 111 -11.68 -11.73 -1.00
N GLN A 112 -11.15 -12.60 -0.14
CA GLN A 112 -11.65 -12.85 1.20
C GLN A 112 -10.49 -12.88 2.22
N PRO A 113 -10.65 -12.22 3.38
CA PRO A 113 -9.69 -12.32 4.47
C PRO A 113 -9.57 -13.78 4.92
N SER A 114 -8.36 -14.25 5.19
CA SER A 114 -8.19 -15.60 5.72
C SER A 114 -8.87 -15.73 7.08
N GLU A 115 -9.27 -16.94 7.47
CA GLU A 115 -9.86 -17.19 8.78
C GLU A 115 -8.90 -16.78 9.90
N ASN A 116 -7.59 -16.87 9.63
CA ASN A 116 -6.54 -16.44 10.54
C ASN A 116 -6.55 -14.92 10.74
N ASP A 117 -6.74 -14.13 9.69
CA ASP A 117 -6.77 -12.66 9.78
C ASP A 117 -7.94 -12.18 10.65
N VAL A 118 -9.11 -12.81 10.47
CA VAL A 118 -10.30 -12.53 11.28
C VAL A 118 -10.06 -12.96 12.73
N ALA A 119 -9.51 -14.16 12.95
CA ALA A 119 -9.23 -14.66 14.30
C ALA A 119 -8.19 -13.79 15.05
N TRP A 120 -7.12 -13.36 14.37
CA TRP A 120 -6.12 -12.44 14.92
C TRP A 120 -6.72 -11.09 15.25
N THR A 121 -7.57 -10.54 14.38
CA THR A 121 -8.26 -9.27 14.60
C THR A 121 -9.12 -9.33 15.86
N ILE A 122 -9.95 -10.35 16.01
CA ILE A 122 -10.82 -10.52 17.19
C ILE A 122 -9.98 -10.71 18.46
N CYS A 123 -8.93 -11.54 18.39
CA CYS A 123 -7.97 -11.69 19.48
C CYS A 123 -7.37 -10.33 19.89
N ALA A 124 -7.00 -9.50 18.93
CA ALA A 124 -6.39 -8.20 19.19
C ALA A 124 -7.40 -7.23 19.82
N MET A 125 -8.66 -7.25 19.37
CA MET A 125 -9.75 -6.47 19.95
C MET A 125 -9.99 -6.85 21.42
N VAL A 126 -10.08 -8.15 21.73
CA VAL A 126 -10.28 -8.65 23.10
C VAL A 126 -9.09 -8.26 23.98
N SER A 127 -7.86 -8.45 23.49
CA SER A 127 -6.63 -8.07 24.19
C SER A 127 -6.59 -6.57 24.54
N PHE A 128 -6.93 -5.71 23.58
CA PHE A 128 -6.95 -4.26 23.75
C PHE A 128 -8.10 -3.79 24.63
N GLY A 129 -9.26 -4.43 24.52
CA GLY A 129 -10.40 -4.18 25.40
C GLY A 129 -10.08 -4.49 26.86
N ALA A 130 -9.40 -5.62 27.11
CA ALA A 130 -8.94 -6.00 28.45
C ALA A 130 -7.80 -5.10 28.96
N ASN A 131 -6.93 -4.63 28.07
CA ASN A 131 -5.84 -3.71 28.40
C ASN A 131 -5.51 -2.82 27.21
N ARG A 132 -5.86 -1.52 27.30
CA ARG A 132 -5.59 -0.53 26.24
C ARG A 132 -4.11 -0.34 25.94
N ARG A 133 -3.20 -0.88 26.75
CA ARG A 133 -1.76 -0.94 26.44
C ARG A 133 -1.38 -2.09 25.49
N HIS A 134 -2.30 -2.95 25.06
CA HIS A 134 -2.06 -3.89 23.97
C HIS A 134 -2.57 -3.29 22.67
N ASN A 135 -1.90 -2.25 22.19
CA ASN A 135 -2.40 -1.35 21.14
C ASN A 135 -1.68 -1.49 19.79
N ALA A 136 -0.79 -2.46 19.64
CA ALA A 136 0.01 -2.64 18.42
C ALA A 136 -0.87 -2.70 17.14
N PHE A 137 -1.84 -3.62 17.12
CA PHE A 137 -2.78 -3.78 16.02
C PHE A 137 -3.65 -2.53 15.81
N GLN A 138 -4.18 -1.98 16.91
CA GLN A 138 -5.05 -0.80 16.89
C GLN A 138 -4.33 0.46 16.40
N LEU A 139 -3.02 0.57 16.64
CA LEU A 139 -2.22 1.68 16.14
C LEU A 139 -2.10 1.62 14.62
N SER A 140 -1.80 0.44 14.06
CA SER A 140 -1.75 0.23 12.61
C SER A 140 -3.08 0.58 11.94
N ASN A 141 -4.19 0.03 12.45
CA ASN A 141 -5.52 0.34 11.92
C ASN A 141 -5.84 1.84 12.00
N SER A 142 -5.46 2.50 13.11
CA SER A 142 -5.73 3.93 13.25
C SER A 142 -5.01 4.81 12.24
N LEU A 143 -3.81 4.41 11.79
CA LEU A 143 -3.08 5.09 10.73
C LEU A 143 -3.72 4.86 9.36
N ILE A 144 -4.09 3.61 9.08
CA ILE A 144 -4.76 3.23 7.83
C ILE A 144 -6.09 3.98 7.72
N PHE A 145 -6.94 3.91 8.74
CA PHE A 145 -8.23 4.61 8.75
C PHE A 145 -8.09 6.11 8.59
N LEU A 146 -7.09 6.72 9.23
CA LEU A 146 -6.82 8.15 9.07
C LEU A 146 -6.40 8.49 7.64
N ALA A 147 -5.54 7.67 7.01
CA ALA A 147 -5.12 7.84 5.62
C ALA A 147 -6.28 7.60 4.63
N SER A 148 -7.16 6.65 4.92
CA SER A 148 -8.37 6.36 4.14
C SER A 148 -9.51 7.37 4.35
N GLY A 149 -9.28 8.47 5.07
CA GLY A 149 -10.28 9.52 5.26
C GLY A 149 -11.43 9.15 6.20
N VAL A 150 -11.27 8.12 7.05
CA VAL A 150 -12.28 7.73 8.04
C VAL A 150 -12.56 8.91 8.97
N THR A 151 -13.84 9.27 9.08
CA THR A 151 -14.27 10.40 9.90
C THR A 151 -13.99 10.16 11.39
N GLU A 152 -13.88 11.24 12.16
CA GLU A 152 -13.65 11.14 13.61
C GLU A 152 -14.77 10.39 14.34
N ARG A 153 -16.02 10.54 13.89
CA ARG A 153 -17.16 9.81 14.43
C ARG A 153 -16.99 8.31 14.25
N VAL A 154 -16.64 7.87 13.04
CA VAL A 154 -16.41 6.44 12.74
C VAL A 154 -15.19 5.94 13.51
N ASN A 155 -14.07 6.66 13.51
CA ASN A 155 -12.89 6.23 14.27
C ASN A 155 -13.16 6.15 15.78
N THR A 156 -14.01 7.01 16.33
CA THR A 156 -14.42 6.94 17.75
C THR A 156 -15.16 5.65 18.05
N TYR A 157 -16.10 5.25 17.17
CA TYR A 157 -16.80 3.98 17.30
C TYR A 157 -15.84 2.78 17.16
N LEU A 158 -14.96 2.80 16.16
CA LEU A 158 -13.96 1.74 15.97
C LEU A 158 -12.99 1.63 17.15
N ASN A 159 -12.63 2.76 17.78
CA ASN A 159 -11.84 2.77 19.00
C ASN A 159 -12.62 2.21 20.19
N TYR A 160 -13.92 2.50 20.29
CA TYR A 160 -14.79 1.99 21.34
C TYR A 160 -14.84 0.44 21.32
N ILE A 161 -15.11 -0.17 20.16
CA ILE A 161 -15.15 -1.63 19.99
C ILE A 161 -13.77 -2.30 19.99
N GLY A 162 -12.69 -1.51 20.01
CA GLY A 162 -11.32 -1.99 20.13
C GLY A 162 -10.64 -2.36 18.80
N LEU A 163 -11.19 -1.94 17.66
CA LEU A 163 -10.61 -2.16 16.34
C LEU A 163 -9.52 -1.14 15.98
N SER A 164 -9.58 0.06 16.55
CA SER A 164 -8.64 1.16 16.27
C SER A 164 -8.16 1.85 17.54
N SER A 165 -7.06 2.59 17.46
CA SER A 165 -6.66 3.57 18.46
C SER A 165 -7.40 4.90 18.27
N SER A 166 -7.26 5.83 19.22
CA SER A 166 -7.85 7.16 19.07
C SER A 166 -7.22 7.92 17.90
N ARG A 167 -7.98 8.84 17.30
CA ARG A 167 -7.48 9.71 16.22
C ARG A 167 -6.27 10.54 16.68
N LYS A 168 -6.27 10.96 17.95
CA LYS A 168 -5.13 11.65 18.58
C LYS A 168 -3.87 10.77 18.58
N THR A 169 -4.00 9.49 18.92
CA THR A 169 -2.90 8.52 18.89
C THR A 169 -2.36 8.35 17.47
N ALA A 170 -3.24 8.26 16.47
CA ALA A 170 -2.84 8.19 15.06
C ALA A 170 -2.05 9.42 14.62
N HIS A 171 -2.50 10.64 14.96
CA HIS A 171 -1.77 11.87 14.64
C HIS A 171 -0.39 11.95 15.33
N LEU A 172 -0.28 11.48 16.58
CA LEU A 172 1.02 11.42 17.27
C LEU A 172 1.97 10.44 16.58
N ALA A 173 1.48 9.29 16.14
CA ALA A 173 2.24 8.34 15.35
C ALA A 173 2.66 8.92 13.99
N LEU A 174 1.75 9.54 13.24
CA LEU A 174 2.08 10.24 12.00
C LEU A 174 3.15 11.31 12.21
N LYS A 175 3.09 12.06 13.31
CA LYS A 175 4.11 13.07 13.63
C LYS A 175 5.48 12.42 13.89
N SER A 176 5.52 11.27 14.55
CA SER A 176 6.78 10.53 14.77
C SER A 176 7.35 9.99 13.47
N LEU A 177 6.51 9.34 12.66
CA LEU A 177 6.86 8.84 11.33
C LEU A 177 7.33 9.98 10.40
N GLY A 178 6.69 11.14 10.47
CA GLY A 178 7.08 12.33 9.73
C GLY A 178 8.49 12.82 10.10
N LYS A 179 8.87 12.75 11.39
CA LYS A 179 10.25 13.07 11.81
C LYS A 179 11.26 12.05 11.29
N GLU A 180 10.92 10.76 11.27
CA GLU A 180 11.77 9.73 10.69
C GLU A 180 11.96 9.97 9.18
N ALA A 181 10.87 10.27 8.46
CA ALA A 181 10.90 10.60 7.04
C ALA A 181 11.71 11.88 6.77
N GLU A 182 11.56 12.92 7.58
CA GLU A 182 12.38 14.14 7.52
C GLU A 182 13.88 13.82 7.70
N GLY A 183 14.22 12.94 8.65
CA GLY A 183 15.59 12.48 8.86
C GLY A 183 16.16 11.74 7.65
N LYS A 184 15.37 10.85 7.03
CA LYS A 184 15.75 10.15 5.79
C LYS A 184 15.94 11.11 4.62
N LEU A 185 15.07 12.10 4.48
CA LEU A 185 15.21 13.14 3.46
C LEU A 185 16.51 13.93 3.68
N LYS A 186 16.78 14.38 4.91
CA LYS A 186 18.01 15.11 5.24
C LYS A 186 19.27 14.29 4.98
N SER A 187 19.26 12.98 5.24
CA SER A 187 20.43 12.12 4.99
C SER A 187 20.71 11.91 3.51
N GLN A 188 19.66 11.80 2.68
CA GLN A 188 19.77 11.74 1.22
C GLN A 188 20.36 13.02 0.63
N PHE A 189 19.96 14.18 1.16
CA PHE A 189 20.49 15.48 0.73
C PHE A 189 21.85 15.84 1.31
N SER A 190 22.42 14.99 2.17
CA SER A 190 23.73 15.26 2.76
C SER A 190 24.86 15.10 1.75
N VAL A 191 25.82 16.03 1.78
CA VAL A 191 27.00 16.03 0.89
C VAL A 191 27.85 14.76 1.04
N LYS A 192 27.79 14.10 2.20
CA LYS A 192 28.48 12.82 2.43
C LYS A 192 27.92 11.71 1.57
N THR A 193 26.60 11.69 1.38
CA THR A 193 25.90 10.66 0.59
C THR A 193 26.00 10.95 -0.90
N ASN A 194 25.91 12.22 -1.29
CA ASN A 194 25.87 12.65 -2.68
C ASN A 194 26.89 13.78 -2.95
N PRO A 195 28.19 13.46 -3.12
CA PRO A 195 29.24 14.47 -3.22
C PRO A 195 29.29 15.17 -4.58
N VAL A 196 28.74 14.54 -5.63
CA VAL A 196 28.85 15.03 -7.02
C VAL A 196 27.65 15.90 -7.41
N LEU A 197 26.43 15.45 -7.13
CA LEU A 197 25.22 16.19 -7.40
C LEU A 197 24.16 15.82 -6.37
N ALA A 198 23.49 16.83 -5.83
CA ALA A 198 22.40 16.63 -4.90
C ALA A 198 21.21 15.95 -5.59
N PRO A 199 20.42 15.14 -4.87
CA PRO A 199 19.15 14.63 -5.40
C PRO A 199 18.21 15.77 -5.81
N ASN A 200 17.31 15.50 -6.75
CA ASN A 200 16.25 16.43 -7.10
C ASN A 200 14.97 16.06 -6.35
N ILE A 201 14.22 17.06 -5.88
CA ILE A 201 12.85 16.84 -5.38
C ILE A 201 11.89 17.27 -6.48
N CYS A 202 11.00 16.36 -6.86
CA CYS A 202 9.85 16.65 -7.67
C CYS A 202 8.63 16.60 -6.77
N TYR A 203 7.83 17.65 -6.76
CA TYR A 203 6.52 17.65 -6.13
C TYR A 203 5.56 18.39 -7.05
N ASP A 204 4.32 17.93 -7.07
CA ASP A 204 3.26 18.52 -7.87
C ASP A 204 1.92 18.31 -7.15
N ASN A 205 0.92 19.09 -7.53
CA ASN A 205 -0.42 18.99 -6.97
C ASN A 205 -1.27 18.05 -7.84
N LEU A 206 -1.91 17.06 -7.22
CA LEU A 206 -2.92 16.23 -7.84
C LEU A 206 -4.29 16.85 -7.58
N ASP A 207 -4.78 17.59 -8.55
CA ASP A 207 -6.16 18.09 -8.54
C ASP A 207 -7.03 17.20 -9.41
N PHE A 208 -7.92 16.42 -8.80
CA PHE A 208 -8.90 15.61 -9.53
C PHE A 208 -10.32 16.05 -9.23
N GLN A 209 -11.11 16.23 -10.29
CA GLN A 209 -12.53 16.57 -10.16
C GLN A 209 -13.39 15.33 -10.37
N GLN A 210 -14.11 14.92 -9.33
CA GLN A 210 -15.25 14.04 -9.53
C GLN A 210 -16.41 14.90 -10.04
N LYS A 211 -16.69 14.81 -11.33
CA LYS A 211 -17.78 15.56 -11.96
C LYS A 211 -19.05 14.73 -11.95
N VAL A 212 -20.09 15.23 -11.28
CA VAL A 212 -21.44 14.63 -11.32
C VAL A 212 -22.21 15.29 -12.47
N HIS A 213 -22.75 14.50 -13.41
CA HIS A 213 -23.44 15.01 -14.59
C HIS A 213 -24.82 15.61 -14.28
N MET A 214 -25.53 15.04 -13.29
CA MET A 214 -26.87 15.47 -12.91
C MET A 214 -26.86 15.92 -11.44
N HIS A 215 -26.94 17.23 -11.23
CA HIS A 215 -26.92 17.81 -9.89
C HIS A 215 -28.22 17.49 -9.14
N SER A 216 -28.09 16.92 -7.94
CA SER A 216 -29.20 16.73 -7.00
C SER A 216 -28.77 17.18 -5.59
N VAL A 217 -29.72 17.33 -4.67
CA VAL A 217 -29.41 17.74 -3.29
C VAL A 217 -28.56 16.65 -2.63
N GLY A 218 -27.31 16.99 -2.29
CA GLY A 218 -26.33 16.04 -1.74
C GLY A 218 -25.41 15.38 -2.78
N HIS A 219 -25.62 15.63 -4.07
CA HIS A 219 -24.79 15.09 -5.16
C HIS A 219 -24.24 16.24 -6.01
N SER A 220 -23.08 16.75 -5.61
CA SER A 220 -22.36 17.83 -6.29
C SER A 220 -21.00 17.34 -6.77
N SER A 221 -20.47 17.97 -7.83
CA SER A 221 -19.09 17.74 -8.22
C SER A 221 -18.14 18.13 -7.09
N ILE A 222 -17.15 17.29 -6.80
CA ILE A 222 -16.16 17.50 -5.74
C ILE A 222 -14.79 17.64 -6.39
N MET A 223 -14.05 18.68 -5.98
CA MET A 223 -12.62 18.79 -6.26
C MET A 223 -11.86 18.13 -5.12
N PHE A 224 -10.97 17.22 -5.47
CA PHE A 224 -10.04 16.64 -4.55
C PHE A 224 -8.66 17.24 -4.81
N HIS A 225 -7.98 17.53 -3.71
CA HIS A 225 -6.66 18.14 -3.72
C HIS A 225 -5.69 17.19 -3.03
N GLY A 226 -4.65 16.81 -3.74
CA GLY A 226 -3.51 16.08 -3.21
C GLY A 226 -2.22 16.81 -3.57
N THR A 227 -1.16 16.51 -2.84
CA THR A 227 0.20 16.84 -3.25
C THR A 227 0.97 15.53 -3.27
N TRP A 228 1.62 15.25 -4.38
CA TRP A 228 2.51 14.10 -4.51
C TRP A 228 3.93 14.58 -4.75
N GLY A 229 4.90 13.74 -4.44
CA GLY A 229 6.29 14.06 -4.73
C GLY A 229 7.21 12.88 -4.50
N TYR A 230 8.37 12.94 -5.14
CA TYR A 230 9.42 11.95 -5.05
C TYR A 230 10.80 12.62 -5.08
N ILE A 231 11.80 11.87 -4.64
CA ILE A 231 13.20 12.29 -4.69
C ILE A 231 13.88 11.46 -5.78
N HIS A 232 14.53 12.13 -6.72
CA HIS A 232 15.34 11.48 -7.73
C HIS A 232 16.83 11.61 -7.38
N SER A 233 17.44 10.51 -6.97
CA SER A 233 18.88 10.40 -6.75
C SER A 233 19.56 9.79 -7.97
N ILE A 234 20.78 10.23 -8.29
CA ILE A 234 21.54 9.64 -9.39
C ILE A 234 21.90 8.20 -9.03
N PRO A 235 21.68 7.22 -9.93
CA PRO A 235 22.10 5.85 -9.72
C PRO A 235 23.60 5.73 -9.42
N PRO A 236 24.02 4.93 -8.43
CA PRO A 236 25.44 4.78 -8.08
C PRO A 236 26.33 4.31 -9.24
N SER A 237 25.75 3.58 -10.21
CA SER A 237 26.45 3.06 -11.40
C SER A 237 26.97 4.16 -12.33
N ILE A 238 26.29 5.31 -12.40
CA ILE A 238 26.66 6.41 -13.31
C ILE A 238 27.60 7.41 -12.64
N ILE A 239 27.60 7.50 -11.31
CA ILE A 239 28.41 8.46 -10.55
C ILE A 239 29.91 8.43 -10.95
N PRO A 240 30.58 7.27 -11.11
CA PRO A 240 31.98 7.23 -11.50
C PRO A 240 32.26 7.77 -12.91
N SER A 241 31.27 7.77 -13.80
CA SER A 241 31.40 8.24 -15.18
C SER A 241 31.23 9.76 -15.32
N LEU A 242 30.75 10.43 -14.27
CA LEU A 242 30.50 11.87 -14.30
C LEU A 242 31.82 12.64 -14.22
N ASN A 243 31.98 13.63 -15.11
CA ASN A 243 33.13 14.53 -15.10
C ASN A 243 32.78 15.84 -14.37
N PRO A 244 33.35 16.11 -13.17
CA PRO A 244 33.03 17.31 -12.39
C PRO A 244 33.31 18.62 -13.13
N ALA A 245 34.32 18.66 -14.01
CA ALA A 245 34.65 19.86 -14.78
C ALA A 245 33.55 20.26 -15.77
N LYS A 246 32.71 19.30 -16.20
CA LYS A 246 31.55 19.51 -17.07
C LYS A 246 30.26 19.82 -16.31
N MET A 247 30.26 19.69 -14.98
CA MET A 247 29.10 19.93 -14.10
C MET A 247 29.15 21.32 -13.45
N THR A 248 29.54 22.34 -14.22
CA THR A 248 29.63 23.72 -13.74
C THR A 248 28.72 24.64 -14.55
N THR A 249 28.29 25.75 -13.95
CA THR A 249 27.50 26.78 -14.64
C THR A 249 28.23 27.34 -15.87
N LYS A 250 29.56 27.45 -15.82
CA LYS A 250 30.39 27.86 -16.96
C LYS A 250 30.32 26.85 -18.10
N ALA A 251 30.47 25.56 -17.81
CA ALA A 251 30.36 24.50 -18.81
C ALA A 251 28.94 24.46 -19.42
N LEU A 252 27.90 24.62 -18.60
CA LEU A 252 26.51 24.71 -19.06
C LEU A 252 26.30 25.90 -20.01
N ASN A 253 26.74 27.10 -19.63
CA ASN A 253 26.60 28.29 -20.48
C ASN A 253 27.37 28.16 -21.80
N GLN A 254 28.57 27.57 -21.77
CA GLN A 254 29.34 27.28 -22.99
C GLN A 254 28.62 26.27 -23.88
N ALA A 255 28.03 25.22 -23.30
CA ALA A 255 27.25 24.23 -24.03
C ALA A 255 25.98 24.86 -24.65
N LEU A 256 25.25 25.68 -23.91
CA LEU A 256 24.07 26.40 -24.41
C LEU A 256 24.42 27.36 -25.55
N HIS A 257 25.52 28.10 -25.46
CA HIS A 257 26.00 28.99 -26.52
C HIS A 257 26.52 28.23 -27.75
N ALA A 258 27.08 27.03 -27.57
CA ALA A 258 27.41 26.16 -28.70
C ALA A 258 26.13 25.60 -29.34
N ALA A 259 25.18 25.15 -28.53
CA ALA A 259 23.91 24.58 -28.98
C ALA A 259 23.05 25.60 -29.76
N SER A 260 23.06 26.88 -29.38
CA SER A 260 22.32 27.93 -30.10
C SER A 260 22.80 28.14 -31.55
N LYS A 261 24.00 27.67 -31.88
CA LYS A 261 24.58 27.71 -33.24
C LYS A 261 24.29 26.45 -34.05
N ILE A 262 23.71 25.42 -33.44
CA ILE A 262 23.38 24.16 -34.10
C ILE A 262 22.04 24.33 -34.82
N THR A 263 22.02 24.02 -36.11
CA THR A 263 20.75 23.90 -36.85
C THR A 263 20.04 22.63 -36.42
N ILE A 264 18.96 22.78 -35.65
CA ILE A 264 18.12 21.68 -35.19
C ILE A 264 17.49 21.00 -36.40
N ARG A 265 17.66 19.67 -36.50
CA ARG A 265 17.00 18.84 -37.52
C ARG A 265 16.08 17.84 -36.82
N PRO A 266 14.89 17.53 -37.37
CA PRO A 266 13.98 16.54 -36.79
C PRO A 266 14.63 15.17 -36.54
N SER A 267 15.58 14.78 -37.40
CA SER A 267 16.34 13.53 -37.26
C SER A 267 17.18 13.44 -35.97
N MET A 268 17.50 14.57 -35.32
CA MET A 268 18.25 14.59 -34.05
C MET A 268 17.41 14.10 -32.87
N PHE A 269 16.08 14.16 -32.99
CA PHE A 269 15.14 13.67 -31.97
C PHE A 269 14.40 12.40 -32.42
N SER A 270 14.71 11.92 -33.63
CA SER A 270 14.16 10.65 -34.10
C SER A 270 14.84 9.52 -33.34
N PRO A 271 14.08 8.55 -32.83
CA PRO A 271 14.67 7.42 -32.13
C PRO A 271 15.58 6.64 -33.09
N THR A 272 16.71 6.17 -32.56
CA THR A 272 17.59 5.28 -33.32
C THR A 272 16.92 3.92 -33.48
N LEU A 273 17.34 3.15 -34.48
CA LEU A 273 16.86 1.76 -34.64
C LEU A 273 17.06 0.94 -33.36
N GLU A 274 18.23 1.10 -32.71
CA GLU A 274 18.54 0.46 -31.44
C GLU A 274 17.57 0.88 -30.32
N SER A 275 17.26 2.19 -30.22
CA SER A 275 16.29 2.69 -29.25
C SER A 275 14.88 2.17 -29.52
N LEU A 276 14.48 2.03 -30.78
CA LEU A 276 13.18 1.45 -31.15
C LEU A 276 13.10 -0.02 -30.76
N LEU A 277 14.14 -0.81 -31.06
CA LEU A 277 14.20 -2.22 -30.66
C LEU A 277 14.18 -2.40 -29.15
N HIS A 278 14.92 -1.56 -28.41
CA HIS A 278 14.88 -1.55 -26.95
C HIS A 278 13.48 -1.20 -26.43
N PHE A 279 12.85 -0.15 -26.97
CA PHE A 279 11.51 0.25 -26.58
C PHE A 279 10.46 -0.84 -26.87
N GLU A 280 10.55 -1.49 -28.04
CA GLU A 280 9.71 -2.64 -28.37
C GLU A 280 9.90 -3.79 -27.37
N ALA A 281 11.14 -4.09 -26.98
CA ALA A 281 11.43 -5.10 -25.97
C ALA A 281 10.86 -4.73 -24.59
N THR A 282 10.99 -3.46 -24.18
CA THR A 282 10.40 -2.97 -22.92
C THR A 282 8.87 -3.12 -22.92
N LEU A 283 8.19 -2.72 -23.99
CA LEU A 283 6.73 -2.88 -24.11
C LEU A 283 6.33 -4.36 -24.03
N LYS A 284 7.04 -5.24 -24.75
CA LYS A 284 6.77 -6.68 -24.71
C LYS A 284 6.97 -7.25 -23.30
N SER A 285 8.03 -6.87 -22.61
CA SER A 285 8.30 -7.30 -21.23
C SER A 285 7.20 -6.83 -20.27
N GLN A 286 6.80 -5.56 -20.33
CA GLN A 286 5.73 -5.02 -19.48
C GLN A 286 4.38 -5.69 -19.72
N ILE A 287 4.00 -5.91 -20.99
CA ILE A 287 2.77 -6.63 -21.33
C ILE A 287 2.84 -8.08 -20.83
N MET A 288 3.99 -8.73 -21.00
CA MET A 288 4.18 -10.11 -20.57
C MET A 288 4.09 -10.26 -19.05
N ASP A 289 4.67 -9.32 -18.29
CA ASP A 289 4.61 -9.32 -16.84
C ASP A 289 3.16 -9.23 -16.33
N ILE A 290 2.36 -8.32 -16.90
CA ILE A 290 0.92 -8.22 -16.56
C ILE A 290 0.18 -9.51 -16.92
N LEU A 291 0.42 -10.06 -18.12
CA LEU A 291 -0.25 -11.29 -18.56
C LEU A 291 0.06 -12.47 -17.63
N LEU A 292 1.30 -12.61 -17.18
CA LEU A 292 1.70 -13.71 -16.30
C LEU A 292 1.22 -13.54 -14.85
N ASN A 293 1.14 -12.30 -14.38
CA ASN A 293 0.72 -12.02 -13.01
C ASN A 293 -0.81 -12.10 -12.86
N ASP A 294 -1.57 -11.69 -13.88
CA ASP A 294 -3.02 -11.46 -13.72
C ASP A 294 -3.93 -12.32 -14.62
N VAL A 295 -3.44 -12.81 -15.77
CA VAL A 295 -4.34 -13.35 -16.82
C VAL A 295 -4.04 -14.81 -17.19
N VAL A 296 -2.77 -15.20 -17.21
CA VAL A 296 -2.32 -16.47 -17.82
C VAL A 296 -1.30 -17.16 -16.93
N THR A 297 -1.49 -18.46 -16.70
CA THR A 297 -0.48 -19.32 -16.08
C THR A 297 0.41 -19.94 -17.16
N ALA A 298 1.72 -19.75 -17.04
CA ALA A 298 2.68 -20.35 -17.97
C ALA A 298 2.62 -21.89 -17.89
N THR A 299 2.38 -22.53 -19.04
CA THR A 299 2.31 -24.00 -19.14
C THR A 299 3.66 -24.66 -19.44
N ASN A 300 4.65 -23.89 -19.92
CA ASN A 300 6.00 -24.38 -20.18
C ASN A 300 7.06 -23.33 -19.77
N ASN A 301 8.05 -23.76 -18.97
CA ASN A 301 9.14 -22.94 -18.44
C ASN A 301 10.49 -23.17 -19.16
N ASP A 302 10.51 -23.91 -20.27
CA ASP A 302 11.74 -24.28 -20.99
C ASP A 302 12.48 -23.08 -21.61
N VAL A 303 11.80 -21.94 -21.83
CA VAL A 303 12.41 -20.70 -22.32
C VAL A 303 12.45 -19.69 -21.18
N PRO A 304 13.64 -19.23 -20.75
CA PRO A 304 13.74 -18.17 -19.76
C PRO A 304 13.14 -16.89 -20.33
N LEU A 305 12.08 -16.41 -19.67
CA LEU A 305 11.41 -15.18 -20.05
C LEU A 305 12.28 -13.98 -19.63
N PRO A 306 12.42 -12.95 -20.48
CA PRO A 306 13.13 -11.74 -20.12
C PRO A 306 12.32 -11.01 -19.04
N ARG A 307 12.80 -11.12 -17.79
CA ARG A 307 12.41 -10.25 -16.68
C ARG A 307 13.18 -8.94 -16.77
#